data_AF-A0AB39K7H7-F1
#
_entry.id   AF-A0AB39K7H7-F1
#
_cell.length_a   1.000
_cell.length_b   1.000
_cell.length_c   1.000
_cell.angle_alpha   90.00
_cell.angle_beta   90.00
_cell.angle_gamma   90.00
#
_symmetry.space_group_name_H-M   'P 1'
#
loop_
_entity.id
_entity.type
_entity.pdbx_description
1 polymer ?
#
loop_
_entity_poly.entity_id
_entity_poly.type
_entity_poly.pdbx_seq_one_letter_code
_entity_poly.pdbx_strand_id
1 'polypeptide(L)'
;MKKYLIFFFLILSCSIASGCTKKILYLTPEATGYLYDSKTKKPLHNVNGYIGFYLPDEKSATIKVSNDGSFTIKPLTKEYFFIEPSLEDYKNLPPLIYISFKNYQNKTLDYSEKFNEQVPEEKANFENYKKIDLGKVYLDPE
;
A
#
# COMPACT_ATOMS: atom_id res chain seq x y z
N MET A 1 -1.41 35.48 41.96
CA MET A 1 -1.46 34.01 41.79
C MET A 1 -2.56 33.54 40.83
N LYS A 2 -3.83 33.97 40.94
CA LYS A 2 -4.93 33.55 40.04
C LYS A 2 -4.67 33.71 38.53
N LYS A 3 -4.02 34.81 38.08
CA LYS A 3 -3.71 35.05 36.65
C LYS A 3 -2.67 34.07 36.07
N TYR A 4 -1.67 33.66 36.86
CA TYR A 4 -0.66 32.69 36.43
C TYR A 4 -1.23 31.27 36.36
N LEU A 5 -2.19 30.95 37.23
CA LEU A 5 -2.89 29.66 37.23
C LEU A 5 -3.72 29.49 35.94
N ILE A 6 -4.44 30.53 35.52
CA ILE A 6 -5.20 30.55 34.26
C ILE A 6 -4.27 30.41 33.06
N PHE A 7 -3.13 31.10 33.06
CA PHE A 7 -2.15 31.03 31.98
C PHE A 7 -1.51 29.64 31.87
N PHE A 8 -1.22 28.99 33.00
CA PHE A 8 -0.72 27.61 33.05
C PHE A 8 -1.76 26.61 32.53
N PHE A 9 -3.04 26.77 32.90
CA PHE A 9 -4.12 25.94 32.36
C PHE A 9 -4.32 26.13 30.85
N LEU A 10 -4.16 27.35 30.34
CA LEU A 10 -4.24 27.66 28.90
C LEU A 10 -3.10 27.00 28.11
N ILE A 11 -1.85 27.09 28.59
CA ILE A 11 -0.70 26.42 27.97
C ILE A 11 -0.86 24.89 28.03
N LEU A 12 -1.28 24.35 29.17
CA LEU A 12 -1.46 22.91 29.34
C LEU A 12 -2.58 22.38 28.41
N SER A 13 -3.68 23.12 28.27
CA SER A 13 -4.79 22.76 27.36
C SER A 13 -4.37 22.78 25.87
N CYS A 14 -3.50 23.72 25.47
CA CYS A 14 -2.98 23.80 24.10
C CYS A 14 -2.03 22.64 23.76
N SER A 15 -1.23 22.20 24.74
CA SER A 15 -0.28 21.09 24.57
C SER A 15 -0.96 19.71 24.48
N ILE A 16 -2.17 19.53 25.02
CA ILE A 16 -2.89 18.26 24.94
C ILE A 16 -3.58 18.11 23.56
N ALA A 17 -3.93 19.21 22.90
CA ALA A 17 -4.66 19.20 21.64
C ALA A 17 -3.84 18.68 20.43
N SER A 18 -2.52 18.89 20.41
CA SER A 18 -1.64 18.42 19.34
C SER A 18 -1.35 16.91 19.40
N GLY A 19 -1.58 16.26 20.54
CA GLY A 19 -1.38 14.81 20.73
C GLY A 19 -2.50 13.92 20.20
N CYS A 20 -3.62 14.48 19.75
CA CYS A 20 -4.81 13.72 19.33
C CYS A 20 -4.94 13.52 17.81
N THR A 21 -4.01 14.05 17.00
CA THR A 21 -4.09 13.84 15.54
C THR A 21 -3.40 12.54 15.16
N LYS A 22 -4.19 11.59 14.65
CA LYS A 22 -3.70 10.33 14.11
C LYS A 22 -2.92 10.59 12.82
N LYS A 23 -1.68 10.11 12.77
CA LYS A 23 -0.79 10.12 11.61
C LYS A 23 -0.77 8.73 10.97
N ILE A 24 -0.55 8.70 9.66
CA ILE A 24 -0.49 7.46 8.86
C ILE A 24 0.82 7.47 8.08
N LEU A 25 1.55 6.36 8.14
CA LEU A 25 2.72 6.07 7.32
C LEU A 25 2.31 5.08 6.23
N TYR A 26 2.68 5.37 4.98
CA TYR A 26 2.42 4.58 3.78
C TYR A 26 3.69 3.88 3.32
N LEU A 27 3.81 2.61 3.70
CA LEU A 27 5.02 1.80 3.57
C LEU A 27 5.19 1.23 2.15
N THR A 28 4.07 1.02 1.45
CA THR A 28 4.02 0.70 0.02
C THR A 28 3.08 1.67 -0.68
N PRO A 29 3.18 1.82 -2.02
CA PRO A 29 2.17 2.54 -2.77
C PRO A 29 0.84 1.76 -2.81
N GLU A 30 -0.26 2.44 -3.10
CA GLU A 30 -1.40 1.79 -3.73
C GLU A 30 -0.99 1.34 -5.14
N ALA A 31 -1.22 0.08 -5.48
CA ALA A 31 -0.94 -0.42 -6.81
C ALA A 31 -2.24 -0.77 -7.53
N THR A 32 -2.41 -0.24 -8.72
CA THR A 32 -3.54 -0.54 -9.61
C THR A 32 -3.03 -1.16 -10.90
N GLY A 33 -3.90 -1.88 -11.60
CA GLY A 33 -3.57 -2.44 -12.90
C GLY A 33 -4.67 -3.37 -13.39
N TYR A 34 -4.37 -4.09 -14.46
CA TYR A 34 -5.29 -5.00 -15.09
C TYR A 34 -4.64 -6.35 -15.37
N LEU A 35 -5.32 -7.44 -15.03
CA LEU A 35 -4.87 -8.80 -15.32
C LEU A 35 -5.43 -9.31 -16.64
N TYR A 36 -4.54 -9.86 -17.46
CA TYR A 36 -4.86 -10.43 -18.77
C TYR A 36 -4.29 -11.83 -18.90
N ASP A 37 -5.00 -12.69 -19.61
CA ASP A 37 -4.48 -14.00 -20.00
C ASP A 37 -3.48 -13.80 -21.15
N SER A 38 -2.27 -14.34 -20.99
CA SER A 38 -1.19 -14.13 -21.96
C SER A 38 -1.45 -14.81 -23.31
N LYS A 39 -2.27 -15.88 -23.35
CA LYS A 39 -2.60 -16.65 -24.54
C LYS A 39 -3.79 -16.04 -25.29
N THR A 40 -4.88 -15.79 -24.60
CA THR A 40 -6.12 -15.26 -25.20
C THR A 40 -6.09 -13.75 -25.38
N LYS A 41 -5.18 -13.05 -24.69
CA LYS A 41 -5.09 -11.58 -24.62
C LYS A 41 -6.36 -10.91 -24.09
N LYS A 42 -7.25 -11.67 -23.44
CA LYS A 42 -8.49 -11.17 -22.82
C LYS A 42 -8.26 -10.86 -21.33
N PRO A 43 -9.03 -9.93 -20.74
CA PRO A 43 -8.97 -9.69 -19.31
C PRO A 43 -9.42 -10.93 -18.52
N LEU A 44 -8.74 -11.18 -17.40
CA LEU A 44 -9.22 -12.12 -16.39
C LEU A 44 -10.49 -11.51 -15.79
N HIS A 45 -11.56 -12.29 -15.69
CA HIS A 45 -12.85 -11.76 -15.25
C HIS A 45 -13.45 -12.64 -14.15
N ASN A 46 -13.88 -12.01 -13.06
CA ASN A 46 -14.58 -12.67 -11.94
C ASN A 46 -13.79 -13.85 -11.33
N VAL A 47 -12.46 -13.74 -11.32
CA VAL A 47 -11.56 -14.70 -10.68
C VAL A 47 -11.08 -14.16 -9.33
N ASN A 48 -10.83 -15.10 -8.42
CA ASN A 48 -10.30 -14.84 -7.10
C ASN A 48 -8.86 -15.37 -7.04
N GLY A 49 -7.95 -14.57 -6.49
CA GLY A 49 -6.56 -14.96 -6.31
C GLY A 49 -5.84 -14.00 -5.37
N TYR A 50 -4.53 -14.15 -5.27
CA TYR A 50 -3.68 -13.33 -4.43
C TYR A 50 -2.94 -12.29 -5.28
N ILE A 51 -2.91 -11.05 -4.78
CA ILE A 51 -2.04 -9.98 -5.28
C ILE A 51 -1.57 -9.19 -4.06
N GLY A 52 -0.27 -9.11 -3.81
CA GLY A 52 0.23 -8.42 -2.62
C GLY A 52 1.73 -8.17 -2.60
N PHE A 53 2.16 -7.36 -1.63
CA PHE A 53 3.56 -6.99 -1.42
C PHE A 53 4.37 -8.02 -0.61
N TYR A 54 3.70 -9.07 -0.12
CA TYR A 54 4.32 -10.18 0.59
C TYR A 54 4.09 -11.47 -0.18
N LEU A 55 4.83 -12.51 0.16
CA LEU A 55 4.47 -13.85 -0.29
C LEU A 55 3.13 -14.25 0.36
N PRO A 56 2.25 -14.94 -0.39
CA PRO A 56 1.00 -15.41 0.18
C PRO A 56 1.26 -16.42 1.31
N ASP A 57 0.53 -16.26 2.41
CA ASP A 57 0.47 -17.15 3.56
C ASP A 57 -0.98 -17.58 3.84
N GLU A 58 -1.22 -18.40 4.87
CA GLU A 58 -2.57 -18.88 5.21
C GLU A 58 -3.56 -17.76 5.58
N LYS A 59 -3.06 -16.57 5.95
CA LYS A 59 -3.87 -15.41 6.36
C LYS A 59 -4.07 -14.42 5.22
N SER A 60 -3.47 -14.68 4.08
CA SER A 60 -3.45 -13.76 2.95
C SER A 60 -4.84 -13.60 2.35
N ALA A 61 -5.32 -12.36 2.33
CA ALA A 61 -6.61 -12.02 1.78
C ALA A 61 -6.62 -12.26 0.26
N THR A 62 -7.69 -12.88 -0.22
CA THR A 62 -7.95 -13.04 -1.64
C THR A 62 -8.52 -11.75 -2.21
N ILE A 63 -8.01 -11.32 -3.35
CA ILE A 63 -8.54 -10.21 -4.14
C ILE A 63 -9.45 -10.78 -5.22
N LYS A 64 -10.63 -10.19 -5.32
CA LYS A 64 -11.55 -10.41 -6.44
C LYS A 64 -11.21 -9.45 -7.56
N VAL A 65 -10.88 -9.99 -8.73
CA VAL A 65 -10.61 -9.20 -9.94
C VAL A 65 -11.95 -8.77 -10.54
N SER A 66 -12.06 -7.49 -10.89
CA SER A 66 -13.24 -6.94 -11.55
C SER A 66 -13.49 -7.58 -12.91
N ASN A 67 -14.68 -7.40 -13.48
CA ASN A 67 -15.05 -8.01 -14.76
C ASN A 67 -14.20 -7.52 -15.95
N ASP A 68 -13.62 -6.33 -15.85
CA ASP A 68 -12.73 -5.74 -16.85
C ASP A 68 -11.24 -6.11 -16.64
N GLY A 69 -10.94 -6.98 -15.67
CA GLY A 69 -9.58 -7.35 -15.30
C GLY A 69 -8.91 -6.42 -14.30
N SER A 70 -9.56 -5.32 -13.90
CA SER A 70 -8.96 -4.36 -12.97
C SER A 70 -8.80 -4.93 -11.56
N PHE A 71 -7.71 -4.52 -10.91
CA PHE A 71 -7.44 -4.79 -9.50
C PHE A 71 -6.87 -3.57 -8.79
N THR A 72 -6.93 -3.58 -7.46
CA THR A 72 -6.31 -2.57 -6.59
C THR A 72 -5.74 -3.24 -5.36
N ILE A 73 -4.46 -3.01 -5.09
CA ILE A 73 -3.76 -3.38 -3.87
C ILE A 73 -3.67 -2.13 -3.01
N LYS A 74 -4.26 -2.18 -1.82
CA LYS A 74 -4.15 -1.08 -0.86
C LYS A 74 -2.72 -0.98 -0.31
N PRO A 75 -2.25 0.23 0.01
CA PRO A 75 -0.95 0.41 0.62
C PRO A 75 -0.90 -0.26 2.00
N LEU A 76 0.27 -0.77 2.36
CA LEU A 76 0.56 -1.17 3.73
C LEU A 76 0.74 0.09 4.57
N THR A 77 -0.02 0.21 5.66
CA THR A 77 -0.01 1.41 6.50
C THR A 77 0.32 1.11 7.94
N LYS A 78 0.99 2.07 8.60
CA LYS A 78 1.11 2.12 10.06
C LYS A 78 0.51 3.41 10.57
N GLU A 79 -0.23 3.31 11.65
CA GLU A 79 -0.92 4.45 12.25
C GLU A 79 -0.32 4.73 13.62
N TYR A 80 -0.13 6.01 13.93
CA TYR A 80 0.41 6.44 15.22
C TYR A 80 -0.13 7.82 15.60
N PHE A 81 0.00 8.19 16.87
CA PHE A 81 -0.39 9.52 17.36
C PHE A 81 0.84 10.33 17.74
N PHE A 82 1.53 9.90 18.78
CA PHE A 82 2.70 10.62 19.32
C PHE A 82 4.03 9.86 19.14
N ILE A 83 4.01 8.54 19.34
CA ILE A 83 5.20 7.69 19.22
C ILE A 83 5.22 7.09 17.82
N GLU A 84 6.21 7.46 17.02
CA GLU A 84 6.41 6.89 15.69
C GLU A 84 6.84 5.41 15.82
N PRO A 85 6.25 4.49 15.04
CA PRO A 85 6.63 3.09 15.08
C PRO A 85 8.01 2.88 14.45
N SER A 86 8.75 1.87 14.93
CA SER A 86 9.95 1.42 14.23
C SER A 86 9.58 0.90 12.83
N LEU A 87 10.37 1.31 11.84
CA LEU A 87 10.20 0.91 10.44
C LEU A 87 11.26 -0.10 9.97
N GLU A 88 12.03 -0.67 10.90
CA GLU A 88 13.13 -1.59 10.60
C GLU A 88 12.70 -2.75 9.69
N ASP A 89 11.55 -3.36 9.99
CA ASP A 89 10.96 -4.46 9.22
C ASP A 89 10.58 -4.07 7.77
N TYR A 90 10.44 -2.77 7.50
CA TYR A 90 9.99 -2.25 6.20
C TYR A 90 11.11 -1.65 5.35
N LYS A 91 12.26 -1.31 5.95
CA LYS A 91 13.41 -0.77 5.21
C LYS A 91 13.92 -1.73 4.12
N ASN A 92 13.73 -3.02 4.33
CA ASN A 92 14.17 -4.08 3.42
C ASN A 92 13.01 -4.71 2.64
N LEU A 93 11.81 -4.10 2.67
CA LEU A 93 10.70 -4.61 1.88
C LEU A 93 11.06 -4.47 0.39
N PRO A 94 11.20 -5.57 -0.36
CA PRO A 94 11.58 -5.47 -1.74
C PRO A 94 10.44 -4.82 -2.53
N PRO A 95 10.73 -4.10 -3.63
CA PRO A 95 9.71 -3.47 -4.46
C PRO A 95 9.01 -4.51 -5.35
N LEU A 96 8.53 -5.60 -4.76
CA LEU A 96 7.93 -6.72 -5.44
C LEU A 96 6.43 -6.83 -5.16
N ILE A 97 5.69 -7.25 -6.17
CA ILE A 97 4.29 -7.65 -6.07
C ILE A 97 4.18 -9.10 -6.52
N TYR A 98 3.64 -9.94 -5.65
CA TYR A 98 3.41 -11.36 -5.89
C TYR A 98 1.96 -11.58 -6.32
N ILE A 99 1.78 -12.37 -7.37
CA ILE A 99 0.51 -12.62 -8.03
C ILE A 99 0.32 -14.12 -8.17
N SER A 100 -0.79 -14.64 -7.66
CA SER A 100 -1.13 -16.07 -7.72
C SER A 100 -2.61 -16.25 -7.98
N PHE A 101 -2.95 -16.92 -9.08
CA PHE A 101 -4.32 -17.24 -9.46
C PHE A 101 -4.39 -18.70 -9.88
N LYS A 102 -5.49 -19.37 -9.52
CA LYS A 102 -5.71 -20.76 -9.91
C LYS A 102 -5.63 -20.92 -11.44
N ASN A 103 -4.93 -21.95 -11.91
CA ASN A 103 -4.69 -22.27 -13.33
C ASN A 103 -3.77 -21.28 -14.06
N TYR A 104 -3.03 -20.44 -13.34
CA TYR A 104 -2.02 -19.55 -13.90
C TYR A 104 -0.71 -19.70 -13.14
N GLN A 105 0.40 -19.58 -13.86
CA GLN A 105 1.73 -19.53 -13.26
C GLN A 105 1.85 -18.35 -12.30
N ASN A 106 2.49 -18.58 -11.15
CA ASN A 106 2.79 -17.51 -10.21
C ASN A 106 3.67 -16.45 -10.88
N LYS A 107 3.37 -15.18 -10.63
CA LYS A 107 4.13 -14.06 -11.19
C LYS A 107 4.59 -13.13 -10.09
N THR A 108 5.85 -12.73 -10.16
CA THR A 108 6.42 -11.67 -9.34
C THR A 108 6.75 -10.50 -10.24
N LEU A 109 6.32 -9.30 -9.85
CA LEU A 109 6.59 -8.05 -10.56
C LEU A 109 7.49 -7.17 -9.70
N ASP A 110 8.57 -6.66 -10.26
CA ASP A 110 9.29 -5.53 -9.69
C ASP A 110 8.60 -4.23 -10.12
N TYR A 111 8.12 -3.45 -9.15
CA TYR A 111 7.43 -2.19 -9.41
C TYR A 111 8.32 -0.95 -9.24
N SER A 112 9.61 -1.11 -8.94
CA SER A 112 10.53 0.01 -8.68
C SER A 112 10.63 0.99 -9.85
N GLU A 113 10.72 0.51 -11.09
CA GLU A 113 10.71 1.35 -12.28
C GLU A 113 9.43 2.17 -12.39
N LYS A 114 8.26 1.50 -12.24
CA LYS A 114 6.96 2.18 -12.29
C LYS A 114 6.80 3.19 -11.15
N PHE A 115 7.35 2.91 -9.99
CA PHE A 115 7.38 3.84 -8.86
C PHE A 115 8.21 5.07 -9.20
N ASN A 116 9.44 4.90 -9.66
CA ASN A 116 10.35 6.00 -9.99
C ASN A 116 9.82 6.87 -11.14
N GLU A 117 9.09 6.28 -12.09
CA GLU A 117 8.44 7.00 -13.19
C GLU A 117 7.23 7.85 -12.74
N GLN A 118 6.47 7.38 -11.75
CA GLN A 118 5.15 7.94 -11.40
C GLN A 118 5.13 8.73 -10.09
N VAL A 119 6.10 8.49 -9.20
CA VAL A 119 6.16 9.09 -7.87
C VAL A 119 7.30 10.11 -7.84
N PRO A 120 7.01 11.42 -7.65
CA PRO A 120 8.03 12.43 -7.47
C PRO A 120 8.92 12.13 -6.26
N GLU A 121 10.21 12.42 -6.37
CA GLU A 121 11.22 12.12 -5.34
C GLU A 121 10.84 12.72 -3.98
N GLU A 122 10.29 13.94 -3.96
CA GLU A 122 9.87 14.63 -2.74
C GLU A 122 8.70 13.94 -2.01
N LYS A 123 7.98 13.04 -2.71
CA LYS A 123 6.86 12.24 -2.15
C LYS A 123 7.25 10.79 -1.89
N ALA A 124 8.49 10.38 -2.13
CA ALA A 124 8.92 8.99 -1.97
C ALA A 124 8.97 8.54 -0.49
N ASN A 125 9.05 9.47 0.46
CA ASN A 125 9.04 9.20 1.91
C ASN A 125 7.72 8.57 2.40
N PHE A 126 7.71 7.97 3.59
CA PHE A 126 6.53 7.25 4.12
C PHE A 126 5.36 8.14 4.56
N GLU A 127 5.51 9.46 4.63
CA GLU A 127 4.44 10.34 5.11
C GLU A 127 3.36 10.58 4.06
N ASN A 128 3.69 10.35 2.79
CA ASN A 128 2.82 10.63 1.67
C ASN A 128 2.12 9.37 1.18
N TYR A 129 0.82 9.48 0.88
CA TYR A 129 0.14 8.46 0.09
C TYR A 129 0.69 8.50 -1.35
N LYS A 130 0.99 7.32 -1.91
CA LYS A 130 1.44 7.18 -3.29
C LYS A 130 0.57 6.17 -4.01
N LYS A 131 0.46 6.35 -5.32
CA LYS A 131 -0.26 5.45 -6.20
C LYS A 131 0.56 5.18 -7.44
N ILE A 132 0.59 3.92 -7.88
CA ILE A 132 1.21 3.48 -9.11
C ILE A 132 0.21 2.70 -9.96
N ASP A 133 0.29 2.89 -11.27
CA ASP A 133 -0.37 2.07 -12.28
C ASP A 133 0.65 1.09 -12.89
N LEU A 134 0.38 -0.20 -12.73
CA LEU A 134 1.16 -1.30 -13.30
C LEU A 134 0.79 -1.58 -14.77
N GLY A 135 -0.28 -0.98 -15.27
CA GLY A 135 -0.81 -1.22 -16.60
C GLY A 135 -1.35 -2.65 -16.75
N LYS A 136 -1.06 -3.27 -17.90
CA LYS A 136 -1.51 -4.62 -18.22
C LYS A 136 -0.49 -5.64 -17.75
N VAL A 137 -0.90 -6.52 -16.85
CA VAL A 137 -0.12 -7.64 -16.37
C VAL A 137 -0.67 -8.92 -17.00
N TYR A 138 0.13 -9.53 -17.87
CA TYR A 138 -0.20 -10.81 -18.49
C TYR A 138 0.21 -11.98 -17.59
N LEU A 139 -0.73 -12.88 -17.30
CA LEU A 139 -0.48 -14.15 -16.62
C LEU A 139 -0.48 -15.29 -17.61
N ASP A 140 0.51 -16.17 -17.47
CA ASP A 140 0.64 -17.37 -18.29
C ASP A 140 -0.22 -18.50 -17.70
N PRO A 141 -1.14 -19.10 -18.46
CA PRO A 141 -1.88 -20.28 -18.00
C PRO A 141 -0.93 -21.45 -17.69
N GLU A 142 -1.31 -22.30 -16.72
CA GLU A 142 -0.59 -23.55 -16.42
C GLU A 142 -0.70 -24.61 -17.53
#